data_AF-A0A9Q1LWL7-F1
#
_entry.id   AF-A0A9Q1LWL7-F1
#
_cell.length_a   1.000
_cell.length_b   1.000
_cell.length_c   1.000
_cell.angle_alpha   90.00
_cell.angle_beta   90.00
_cell.angle_gamma   90.00
#
_symmetry.space_group_name_H-M   'P 1'
#
loop_
_entity.id
_entity.type
_entity.pdbx_description
1 polymer ?
#
loop_
_entity_poly.entity_id
_entity_poly.type
_entity_poly.pdbx_seq_one_letter_code
_entity_poly.pdbx_strand_id
1 'polypeptide(L)'
;MRFPQFLVIKSGKKKKSELAKLQKEHDEKIEVINKLKKKREEMKLQLENKEFSEEKEEAFRKLNEKYQTIRVTYIVKGSCTVRVRSVEGIIVDRHIEAGESFLVPRLLNVLKIADPDGMEWLSIVTNEKPNSYFSLGFWGLLTEAYISRSSSSPGCS
;
A
#
# COMPACT_ATOMS: atom_id res chain seq x y z
N MET A 1 -46.52 -31.42 75.14
CA MET A 1 -45.31 -31.27 74.30
C MET A 1 -45.71 -30.58 73.00
N ARG A 2 -45.13 -29.42 72.66
CA ARG A 2 -45.42 -28.64 71.44
C ARG A 2 -44.52 -29.12 70.29
N PHE A 3 -45.10 -29.43 69.14
CA PHE A 3 -44.36 -29.74 67.90
C PHE A 3 -44.13 -28.46 67.07
N PRO A 4 -42.97 -28.29 66.40
CA PRO A 4 -42.69 -27.09 65.61
C PRO A 4 -43.35 -27.15 64.23
N GLN A 5 -43.82 -25.99 63.75
CA GLN A 5 -44.41 -25.80 62.42
C GLN A 5 -43.33 -25.90 61.33
N PHE A 6 -43.59 -26.72 60.31
CA PHE A 6 -42.73 -26.83 59.12
C PHE A 6 -42.77 -25.53 58.31
N LEU A 7 -41.59 -24.98 58.05
CA LEU A 7 -41.36 -23.83 57.19
C LEU A 7 -41.65 -24.23 55.73
N VAL A 8 -42.79 -23.76 55.18
CA VAL A 8 -43.15 -23.96 53.78
C VAL A 8 -42.17 -23.19 52.88
N ILE A 9 -41.40 -23.94 52.10
CA ILE A 9 -40.36 -23.45 51.20
C ILE A 9 -41.00 -22.58 50.09
N LYS A 10 -40.88 -21.25 50.21
CA LYS A 10 -41.30 -20.25 49.18
C LYS A 10 -40.41 -20.24 47.91
N SER A 11 -39.67 -21.30 47.60
CA SER A 11 -38.66 -21.26 46.51
C SER A 11 -39.24 -21.48 45.10
N GLY A 12 -40.40 -22.13 44.97
CA GLY A 12 -40.98 -22.49 43.67
C GLY A 12 -41.60 -21.34 42.87
N LYS A 13 -42.24 -20.36 43.54
CA LYS A 13 -42.87 -19.21 42.85
C LYS A 13 -41.84 -18.23 42.28
N LYS A 14 -40.71 -18.03 42.97
CA LYS A 14 -39.65 -17.10 42.54
C LYS A 14 -38.95 -17.61 41.28
N LYS A 15 -38.59 -18.90 41.23
CA LYS A 15 -37.98 -19.57 40.07
C LYS A 15 -38.84 -19.52 38.81
N LYS A 16 -40.16 -19.72 38.94
CA LYS A 16 -41.09 -19.69 37.78
C LYS A 16 -41.22 -18.29 37.17
N SER A 17 -41.13 -17.24 37.99
CA SER A 17 -41.15 -15.84 37.53
C SER A 17 -39.86 -15.41 36.84
N GLU A 18 -38.71 -15.92 37.30
CA GLU A 18 -37.41 -15.67 36.65
C GLU A 18 -37.30 -16.41 35.32
N LEU A 19 -37.81 -17.64 35.24
CA LEU A 19 -37.85 -18.43 34.00
C LEU A 19 -38.66 -17.73 32.89
N ALA A 20 -39.81 -17.14 33.24
CA ALA A 20 -40.65 -16.41 32.29
C ALA A 20 -39.99 -15.11 31.78
N LYS A 21 -39.22 -14.43 32.63
CA LYS A 21 -38.44 -13.24 32.23
C LYS A 21 -37.30 -13.62 31.29
N LEU A 22 -36.59 -14.70 31.58
CA LEU A 22 -35.52 -15.23 30.73
C LEU A 22 -36.04 -15.67 29.35
N GLN A 23 -37.22 -16.29 29.31
CA GLN A 23 -37.84 -16.69 28.04
C GLN A 23 -38.16 -15.48 27.17
N LYS A 24 -38.75 -14.44 27.76
CA LYS A 24 -39.06 -13.19 27.05
C LYS A 24 -37.80 -12.50 26.55
N GLU A 25 -36.74 -12.44 27.37
CA GLU A 25 -35.46 -11.85 26.98
C GLU A 25 -34.79 -12.63 25.84
N HIS A 26 -34.93 -13.96 25.82
CA HIS A 26 -34.41 -14.79 24.74
C HIS A 26 -35.14 -14.54 23.42
N ASP A 27 -36.47 -14.43 23.45
CA ASP A 27 -37.28 -14.15 22.27
C ASP A 27 -36.97 -12.75 21.69
N GLU A 28 -36.80 -11.75 22.55
CA GLU A 28 -36.36 -10.40 22.16
C GLU A 28 -34.95 -10.42 21.52
N LYS A 29 -34.01 -11.18 22.09
CA LYS A 29 -32.64 -11.33 21.54
C LYS A 29 -32.64 -12.02 20.19
N ILE A 30 -33.48 -13.04 19.97
CA ILE A 30 -33.61 -13.70 18.67
C ILE A 30 -34.07 -12.70 17.61
N GLU A 31 -35.02 -11.84 17.96
CA GLU A 31 -35.55 -10.85 17.03
C GLU A 31 -34.48 -9.83 16.61
N VAL A 32 -33.67 -9.37 17.56
CA VAL A 32 -32.52 -8.48 17.31
C VAL A 32 -31.47 -9.16 16.44
N ILE A 33 -31.14 -10.42 16.71
CA ILE A 33 -30.19 -11.20 15.92
C ILE A 33 -30.66 -11.31 14.47
N ASN A 34 -31.94 -11.58 14.24
CA ASN A 34 -32.49 -11.69 12.89
C ASN A 34 -32.46 -10.35 12.15
N LYS A 35 -32.78 -9.25 12.82
CA LYS A 35 -32.64 -7.89 12.26
C LYS A 35 -31.19 -7.56 11.88
N LEU A 36 -30.23 -7.91 12.73
CA LEU A 36 -28.80 -7.69 12.48
C LEU A 36 -28.26 -8.56 11.34
N LYS A 37 -28.69 -9.82 11.26
CA LYS A 37 -28.35 -10.71 10.13
C LYS A 37 -28.84 -10.13 8.81
N LYS A 38 -30.10 -9.65 8.77
CA LYS A 38 -30.66 -9.01 7.58
C LYS A 38 -29.87 -7.77 7.16
N LYS A 39 -29.54 -6.88 8.11
CA LYS A 39 -28.69 -5.71 7.84
C LYS A 39 -27.30 -6.09 7.34
N ARG A 40 -26.70 -7.16 7.85
CA ARG A 40 -25.37 -7.62 7.42
C ARG A 40 -25.40 -8.14 5.98
N GLU A 41 -26.43 -8.89 5.60
CA GLU A 41 -26.62 -9.35 4.22
C GLU A 41 -26.89 -8.18 3.27
N GLU A 42 -27.72 -7.21 3.66
CA GLU A 42 -27.97 -6.00 2.86
C GLU A 42 -26.69 -5.18 2.65
N MET A 43 -25.88 -4.98 3.70
CA MET A 43 -24.58 -4.31 3.58
C MET A 43 -23.59 -5.09 2.72
N LYS A 44 -23.58 -6.43 2.82
CA LYS A 44 -22.74 -7.30 2.00
C LYS A 44 -23.11 -7.16 0.53
N LEU A 45 -24.40 -7.18 0.21
CA LEU A 45 -24.91 -6.97 -1.14
C LEU A 45 -24.55 -5.57 -1.68
N GLN A 46 -24.59 -4.54 -0.83
CA GLN A 46 -24.17 -3.19 -1.22
C GLN A 46 -22.65 -3.04 -1.42
N LEU A 47 -21.84 -3.84 -0.72
CA LEU A 47 -20.39 -3.90 -0.90
C LEU A 47 -20.01 -4.69 -2.15
N GLU A 48 -20.76 -5.75 -2.46
CA GLU A 48 -20.59 -6.58 -3.65
C GLU A 48 -21.07 -5.86 -4.91
N ASN A 49 -22.21 -5.17 -4.86
CA ASN A 49 -22.72 -4.29 -5.93
C ASN A 49 -22.01 -2.94 -6.01
N LYS A 50 -21.17 -2.59 -5.02
CA LYS A 50 -20.07 -1.64 -5.22
C LYS A 50 -18.96 -2.36 -5.99
N GLU A 51 -19.32 -2.95 -7.11
CA GLU A 51 -18.38 -3.33 -8.15
C GLU A 51 -17.61 -2.06 -8.47
N PHE A 52 -16.29 -2.18 -8.36
CA PHE A 52 -15.36 -1.12 -8.69
C PHE A 52 -15.67 -0.74 -10.14
N SER A 53 -16.24 0.46 -10.37
CA SER A 53 -16.79 0.76 -11.70
C SER A 53 -15.76 0.48 -12.78
N GLU A 54 -16.19 0.00 -13.95
CA GLU A 54 -15.29 -0.38 -15.05
C GLU A 54 -14.25 0.72 -15.35
N GLU A 55 -14.64 1.99 -15.16
CA GLU A 55 -13.76 3.15 -15.27
C GLU A 55 -12.60 3.14 -14.25
N LYS A 56 -12.84 2.75 -13.00
CA LYS A 56 -11.80 2.61 -11.97
C LYS A 56 -10.92 1.38 -12.20
N GLU A 57 -11.48 0.28 -12.66
CA GLU A 57 -10.68 -0.90 -13.05
C GLU A 57 -9.80 -0.61 -14.27
N GLU A 58 -10.34 0.09 -15.26
CA GLU A 58 -9.59 0.52 -16.43
C GLU A 58 -8.53 1.56 -16.06
N ALA A 59 -8.86 2.50 -15.17
CA ALA A 59 -7.88 3.45 -14.62
C ALA A 59 -6.77 2.71 -13.88
N PHE A 60 -7.10 1.71 -13.05
CA PHE A 60 -6.12 0.90 -12.33
C PHE A 60 -5.25 0.09 -13.29
N ARG A 61 -5.82 -0.53 -14.32
CA ARG A 61 -5.07 -1.21 -15.39
C ARG A 61 -4.13 -0.26 -16.12
N LYS A 62 -4.61 0.93 -16.53
CA LYS A 62 -3.78 1.96 -17.19
C LYS A 62 -2.65 2.44 -16.27
N LEU A 63 -2.93 2.59 -14.98
CA LEU A 63 -1.93 2.91 -13.97
C LEU A 63 -0.91 1.77 -13.91
N ASN A 64 -1.36 0.53 -13.71
CA ASN A 64 -0.50 -0.62 -13.59
C ASN A 64 0.38 -0.80 -14.83
N GLU A 65 -0.18 -0.76 -16.03
CA GLU A 65 0.56 -0.85 -17.30
C GLU A 65 1.58 0.30 -17.47
N LYS A 66 1.26 1.51 -16.96
CA LYS A 66 2.16 2.66 -16.96
C LYS A 66 3.30 2.54 -15.93
N TYR A 67 3.06 1.85 -14.81
CA TYR A 67 3.96 1.82 -13.65
C TYR A 67 4.59 0.46 -13.35
N GLN A 68 4.22 -0.62 -14.04
CA GLN A 68 4.82 -1.98 -14.01
C GLN A 68 6.17 -2.02 -14.74
N THR A 69 6.86 -0.89 -14.79
CA THR A 69 8.18 -0.76 -15.35
C THR A 69 9.20 -0.81 -14.21
N ILE A 70 10.19 -1.70 -14.32
CA ILE A 70 11.30 -1.79 -13.39
C ILE A 70 12.54 -1.21 -14.06
N ARG A 71 13.33 -0.43 -13.30
CA ARG A 71 14.65 0.02 -13.73
C ARG A 71 15.71 -0.82 -13.05
N VAL A 72 16.54 -1.47 -13.84
CA VAL A 72 17.78 -2.09 -13.39
C VAL A 72 18.91 -1.09 -13.65
N THR A 73 19.77 -0.84 -12.67
CA THR A 73 20.97 -0.02 -12.86
C THR A 73 22.19 -0.82 -12.46
N TYR A 74 23.21 -0.84 -13.31
CA TYR A 74 24.52 -1.44 -13.07
C TYR A 74 25.59 -0.36 -13.03
N ILE A 75 26.47 -0.41 -12.02
CA ILE A 75 27.57 0.54 -11.87
C ILE A 75 28.78 0.00 -12.62
N VAL A 76 29.20 0.73 -13.66
CA VAL A 76 30.29 0.32 -14.54
C VAL A 76 31.63 0.74 -13.96
N LYS A 77 31.73 1.96 -13.43
CA LYS A 77 32.94 2.49 -12.78
C LYS A 77 32.58 3.48 -11.67
N GLY A 78 33.52 3.67 -10.75
CA GLY A 78 33.39 4.57 -9.61
C GLY A 78 32.43 4.04 -8.56
N SER A 79 31.96 4.93 -7.71
CA SER A 79 31.07 4.61 -6.60
C SER A 79 30.06 5.73 -6.35
N CYS A 80 28.96 5.39 -5.69
CA CYS A 80 27.92 6.34 -5.41
C CYS A 80 27.10 5.98 -4.18
N THR A 81 26.50 6.98 -3.56
CA THR A 81 25.43 6.79 -2.61
C THR A 81 24.08 6.86 -3.33
N VAL A 82 23.32 5.76 -3.28
CA VAL A 82 21.98 5.67 -3.84
C VAL A 82 20.95 5.85 -2.74
N ARG A 83 20.07 6.83 -2.95
CA ARG A 83 18.91 7.09 -2.10
C ARG A 83 17.62 6.86 -2.85
N VAL A 84 16.80 5.95 -2.37
CA VAL A 84 15.47 5.68 -2.91
C VAL A 84 14.42 6.26 -1.98
N ARG A 85 13.50 7.06 -2.52
CA ARG A 85 12.45 7.74 -1.78
C ARG A 85 11.06 7.30 -2.26
N SER A 86 10.23 6.89 -1.30
CA SER A 86 8.79 6.69 -1.42
C SER A 86 8.02 7.95 -0.99
N VAL A 87 6.70 7.95 -1.13
CA VAL A 87 5.81 9.02 -0.64
C VAL A 87 5.98 9.23 0.87
N GLU A 88 6.27 8.15 1.61
CA GLU A 88 6.42 8.15 3.07
C GLU A 88 7.81 8.57 3.57
N GLY A 89 8.84 8.62 2.70
CA GLY A 89 10.20 8.95 3.10
C GLY A 89 11.29 8.19 2.34
N ILE A 90 12.53 8.29 2.83
CA ILE A 90 13.68 7.54 2.29
C ILE A 90 13.58 6.09 2.76
N ILE A 91 13.56 5.15 1.82
CA ILE A 91 13.42 3.71 2.09
C ILE A 91 14.72 2.95 1.91
N VAL A 92 15.65 3.48 1.11
CA VAL A 92 16.98 2.91 0.89
C VAL A 92 17.97 4.05 0.89
N ASP A 93 19.05 3.90 1.66
CA ASP A 93 20.25 4.73 1.61
C ASP A 93 21.45 3.78 1.66
N ARG A 94 22.09 3.57 0.52
CA ARG A 94 23.16 2.58 0.38
C ARG A 94 24.26 3.10 -0.52
N HIS A 95 25.49 2.88 -0.10
CA HIS A 95 26.68 3.06 -0.93
C HIS A 95 26.87 1.84 -1.85
N ILE A 96 27.11 2.10 -3.13
CA ILE A 96 27.19 1.11 -4.20
C ILE A 96 28.44 1.38 -5.03
N GLU A 97 29.20 0.31 -5.30
CA GLU A 97 30.47 0.37 -6.02
C GLU A 97 30.39 -0.26 -7.42
N ALA A 98 31.44 -0.07 -8.22
CA ALA A 98 31.58 -0.69 -9.53
C ALA A 98 31.43 -2.21 -9.44
N GLY A 99 30.65 -2.79 -10.35
CA GLY A 99 30.33 -4.22 -10.34
C GLY A 99 29.02 -4.55 -9.65
N GLU A 100 28.42 -3.63 -8.89
CA GLU A 100 27.12 -3.83 -8.26
C GLU A 100 25.95 -3.37 -9.15
N SER A 101 24.78 -3.96 -8.91
CA SER A 101 23.53 -3.55 -9.53
C SER A 101 22.43 -3.35 -8.50
N PHE A 102 21.45 -2.52 -8.85
CA PHE A 102 20.26 -2.32 -8.04
C PHE A 102 19.01 -2.15 -8.90
N LEU A 103 17.89 -2.53 -8.31
CA LEU A 103 16.57 -2.54 -8.93
C LEU A 103 15.69 -1.49 -8.27
N VAL A 104 15.02 -0.67 -9.08
CA VAL A 104 14.06 0.30 -8.57
C VAL A 104 12.78 0.28 -9.42
N PRO A 105 11.62 0.00 -8.79
CA PRO A 105 10.31 0.26 -9.38
C PRO A 105 10.15 1.71 -9.84
N ARG A 106 9.50 1.95 -10.99
CA ARG A 106 9.35 3.29 -11.57
C ARG A 106 8.64 4.31 -10.66
N LEU A 107 7.81 3.85 -9.73
CA LEU A 107 7.06 4.70 -8.79
C LEU A 107 7.93 5.37 -7.73
N LEU A 108 9.18 4.94 -7.59
CA LEU A 108 10.09 5.42 -6.56
C LEU A 108 11.11 6.39 -7.16
N ASN A 109 11.39 7.46 -6.41
CA ASN A 109 12.40 8.43 -6.80
C ASN A 109 13.78 7.91 -6.43
N VAL A 110 14.73 7.99 -7.36
CA VAL A 110 16.11 7.55 -7.17
C VAL A 110 17.04 8.74 -7.30
N LEU A 111 17.79 9.01 -6.25
CA LEU A 111 18.92 9.93 -6.27
C LEU A 111 20.21 9.11 -6.30
N LYS A 112 21.08 9.40 -7.25
CA LYS A 112 22.42 8.81 -7.38
C LYS A 112 23.42 9.94 -7.13
N ILE A 113 24.14 9.87 -6.01
CA ILE A 113 25.15 10.87 -5.64
C ILE A 113 26.51 10.23 -5.89
N ALA A 114 27.19 10.65 -6.96
CA ALA A 114 28.53 10.16 -7.27
C ALA A 114 29.53 10.62 -6.20
N ASP A 115 30.46 9.75 -5.87
CA ASP A 115 31.60 10.10 -5.02
C ASP A 115 32.60 11.01 -5.79
N PRO A 116 33.61 11.60 -5.12
CA PRO A 116 34.52 12.55 -5.75
C PRO A 116 35.24 12.02 -7.00
N ASP A 117 35.47 10.71 -7.08
CA ASP A 117 36.13 10.05 -8.22
C ASP A 117 35.19 9.86 -9.43
N GLY A 118 33.93 10.25 -9.31
CA GLY A 118 32.91 10.14 -10.36
C GLY A 118 32.22 8.77 -10.41
N MET A 119 31.30 8.62 -11.37
CA MET A 119 30.48 7.42 -11.51
C MET A 119 30.01 7.22 -12.95
N GLU A 120 30.12 5.99 -13.44
CA GLU A 120 29.54 5.55 -14.71
C GLU A 120 28.49 4.47 -14.45
N TRP A 121 27.31 4.57 -15.07
CA TRP A 121 26.29 3.53 -14.94
C TRP A 121 25.51 3.29 -16.22
N LEU A 122 24.98 2.08 -16.30
CA LEU A 122 24.02 1.65 -17.30
C LEU A 122 22.69 1.39 -16.62
N SER A 123 21.59 1.93 -17.16
CA SER A 123 20.24 1.59 -16.71
C SER A 123 19.43 0.95 -17.83
N ILE A 124 18.81 -0.19 -17.52
CA ILE A 124 17.83 -0.87 -18.37
C ILE A 124 16.45 -0.66 -17.77
N VAL A 125 15.52 -0.19 -18.59
CA VAL A 125 14.13 0.04 -18.17
C VAL A 125 13.24 -0.97 -18.89
N THR A 126 12.72 -1.95 -18.16
CA THR A 126 11.87 -3.00 -18.73
C THR A 126 10.43 -2.50 -18.81
N ASN A 127 9.86 -2.44 -20.01
CA ASN A 127 8.45 -2.12 -20.24
C ASN A 127 7.79 -3.28 -20.98
N GLU A 128 6.51 -3.56 -20.71
CA GLU A 128 5.75 -4.60 -21.40
C GLU A 128 5.45 -4.21 -22.87
N LYS A 129 5.51 -2.91 -23.19
CA LYS A 129 5.49 -2.41 -24.57
C LYS A 129 6.89 -2.57 -25.20
N PRO A 130 6.99 -2.81 -26.51
CA PRO A 130 8.27 -3.02 -27.20
C PRO A 130 9.23 -1.80 -27.17
N ASN A 131 8.83 -0.67 -26.58
CA ASN A 131 9.65 0.53 -26.42
C ASN A 131 10.57 0.42 -25.18
N SER A 132 11.41 -0.62 -25.15
CA SER A 132 12.52 -0.68 -24.20
C SER A 132 13.50 0.45 -24.53
N TYR A 133 13.89 1.23 -23.53
CA TYR A 133 14.88 2.28 -23.69
C TYR A 133 16.03 2.09 -22.69
N PHE A 134 17.25 2.28 -23.19
CA PHE A 134 18.47 2.22 -22.42
C PHE A 134 18.90 3.64 -22.09
N SER A 135 19.27 3.89 -20.83
CA SER A 135 19.93 5.14 -20.47
C SER A 135 21.34 4.87 -19.99
N LEU A 136 22.30 5.50 -20.65
CA LEU A 136 23.67 5.63 -20.17
C LEU A 136 23.81 6.96 -19.46
N GLY A 137 24.51 6.95 -18.33
CA GLY A 137 24.85 8.17 -17.62
C GLY A 137 26.30 8.16 -17.20
N PHE A 138 26.93 9.32 -17.35
CA PHE A 138 28.28 9.60 -16.91
C PHE A 138 28.22 10.83 -16.00
N TRP A 139 28.60 10.68 -14.74
CA TRP A 139 28.91 11.81 -13.87
C TRP A 139 30.42 11.95 -13.83
N GLY A 140 30.94 12.87 -14.64
CA GLY A 140 32.17 13.59 -14.37
C GLY A 140 31.80 15.03 -14.03
N LEU A 141 32.61 15.71 -13.20
CA LEU A 141 32.44 17.13 -12.83
C LEU A 141 31.84 17.91 -14.00
N LEU A 142 30.61 18.39 -13.84
CA LEU A 142 30.06 19.42 -14.70
C LEU A 142 30.96 20.65 -14.48
N THR A 143 32.03 20.78 -15.27
CA THR A 143 32.75 22.06 -15.35
C THR A 143 31.72 23.12 -15.71
N GLU A 144 31.74 24.28 -15.04
CA GLU A 144 30.78 25.40 -15.18
C GLU A 144 30.41 25.74 -16.65
N ALA A 145 31.29 25.42 -17.60
CA ALA A 145 31.08 25.52 -19.04
C ALA A 145 29.86 24.74 -19.60
N TYR A 146 29.38 23.68 -18.94
CA TYR A 146 28.25 22.90 -19.45
C TYR A 146 26.88 23.47 -19.03
N ILE A 147 26.80 24.10 -17.84
CA ILE A 147 25.56 24.71 -17.32
C ILE A 147 25.20 25.95 -18.16
N SER A 148 26.19 26.73 -18.58
CA SER A 148 26.02 27.95 -19.38
C SER A 148 25.53 27.70 -20.81
N ARG A 149 25.70 26.49 -21.38
CA ARG A 149 25.11 26.13 -22.69
C ARG A 149 23.64 25.75 -22.63
N SER A 150 23.12 25.35 -21.47
CA SER A 150 21.70 24.96 -21.34
C SER A 150 20.75 26.16 -21.18
N SER A 151 21.28 27.35 -20.89
CA SER A 151 20.49 28.58 -20.70
C SER A 151 20.44 29.51 -21.90
N SER A 152 21.00 29.12 -23.06
CA SER A 152 20.91 29.91 -24.30
C SER A 152 20.33 29.05 -25.43
N SER A 153 19.02 28.90 -25.44
CA SER A 153 18.32 28.65 -26.70
C SER A 153 18.33 29.94 -27.51
N PRO A 154 18.82 29.96 -28.75
CA PRO A 154 18.57 31.07 -29.64
C PRO A 154 17.08 31.05 -29.99
N GLY A 155 16.36 32.11 -29.62
CA GLY A 155 15.00 32.32 -30.10
C GLY A 155 15.03 32.36 -31.63
N CYS A 156 14.24 31.49 -32.25
CA CYS A 156 13.82 31.67 -33.63
C CYS A 156 12.80 32.82 -33.70
N SER A 157 12.82 33.49 -34.85
CA SER A 157 12.09 34.72 -35.27
C SER A 157 12.58 36.03 -34.67
#